data_AF-A0AAV7KHY2-F1
#
_entry.id   AF-A0AAV7KHY2-F1
#
_cell.length_a   1.000
_cell.length_b   1.000
_cell.length_c   1.000
_cell.angle_alpha   90.00
_cell.angle_beta   90.00
_cell.angle_gamma   90.00
#
_symmetry.space_group_name_H-M   'P 1'
#
loop_
_entity.id
_entity.type
_entity.pdbx_description
1 polymer ?
#
loop_
_entity_poly.entity_id
_entity_poly.type
_entity_poly.pdbx_seq_one_letter_code
_entity_poly.pdbx_strand_id
1 'polypeptide(L)'
;MKRTICRERQVRDIAPVQPESLHDLAIHHEFTITAKEENFLLYDSGPELTRILIFGTQKNCEMLTSNIWLADGTFKTAPQLLAQVYTIHALRGGLNPLQDGHLLPCLFILHCVNKSIHTF
;
A
#
# COMPACT_ATOMS: atom_id res chain seq x y z
N MET A 1 13.35 8.18 -14.36
CA MET A 1 12.28 7.25 -13.90
C MET A 1 11.14 7.93 -13.13
N LYS A 2 11.09 9.27 -13.02
CA LYS A 2 9.95 10.02 -12.42
C LYS A 2 8.73 10.16 -13.36
N ARG A 3 8.95 10.00 -14.67
CA ARG A 3 7.97 10.34 -15.73
C ARG A 3 6.97 9.22 -16.03
N THR A 4 7.34 7.96 -15.80
CA THR A 4 6.52 6.82 -16.23
C THR A 4 5.27 6.64 -15.38
N ILE A 5 5.35 6.88 -14.08
CA ILE A 5 4.21 6.76 -13.14
C ILE A 5 3.14 7.84 -13.41
N CYS A 6 3.55 9.02 -13.85
CA CYS A 6 2.62 10.12 -14.15
C CYS A 6 1.80 9.86 -15.42
N ARG A 7 2.36 9.13 -16.40
CA ARG A 7 1.71 8.93 -17.71
C ARG A 7 0.49 8.01 -17.64
N GLU A 8 0.53 6.95 -16.83
CA GLU A 8 -0.62 6.06 -16.62
C GLU A 8 -1.82 6.79 -15.99
N ARG A 9 -1.57 7.73 -15.07
CA ARG A 9 -2.62 8.52 -14.40
C ARG A 9 -3.32 9.51 -15.33
N GLN A 10 -2.64 9.97 -16.38
CA GLN A 10 -3.21 10.90 -17.36
C GLN A 10 -3.99 10.18 -18.48
N VAL A 11 -3.77 8.89 -18.68
CA VAL A 11 -4.41 8.11 -19.77
C VAL A 11 -5.78 7.58 -19.36
N ARG A 12 -6.06 7.48 -18.06
CA ARG A 12 -7.38 7.15 -17.53
C ARG A 12 -7.96 8.42 -16.90
N ASP A 13 -8.96 9.00 -17.54
CA ASP A 13 -9.78 10.16 -17.10
C ASP A 13 -10.63 9.84 -15.83
N ILE A 14 -10.14 8.93 -14.99
CA ILE A 14 -10.85 8.22 -13.90
C ILE A 14 -10.11 8.44 -12.57
N ALA A 15 -9.00 9.20 -12.54
CA ALA A 15 -8.33 9.49 -11.29
C ALA A 15 -9.29 10.26 -10.37
N PRO A 16 -9.70 9.70 -9.22
CA PRO A 16 -10.63 10.37 -8.33
C PRO A 16 -10.00 11.67 -7.83
N VAL A 17 -10.85 12.68 -7.60
CA VAL A 17 -10.44 13.94 -7.01
C VAL A 17 -9.68 13.64 -5.72
N GLN A 18 -8.54 14.31 -5.52
CA GLN A 18 -7.75 14.12 -4.31
C GLN A 18 -8.63 14.43 -3.09
N PRO A 19 -8.85 13.48 -2.17
CA PRO A 19 -9.70 13.73 -1.02
C PRO A 19 -9.05 14.77 -0.11
N GLU A 20 -9.87 15.64 0.47
CA GLU A 20 -9.44 16.70 1.40
C GLU A 20 -9.49 16.23 2.86
N SER A 21 -10.28 15.18 3.16
CA SER A 21 -10.38 14.56 4.47
C SER A 21 -10.39 13.03 4.40
N LEU A 22 -10.17 12.37 5.55
CA LEU A 22 -10.25 10.90 5.64
C LEU A 22 -11.68 10.37 5.48
N HIS A 23 -12.69 11.19 5.76
CA HIS A 23 -14.10 10.85 5.56
C HIS A 23 -14.45 10.81 4.07
N ASP A 24 -13.82 11.68 3.28
CA ASP A 24 -14.02 11.75 1.82
C ASP A 24 -13.17 10.73 1.05
N LEU A 25 -12.25 10.03 1.73
CA LEU A 25 -11.43 8.98 1.12
C LEU A 25 -12.30 7.74 0.84
N ALA A 26 -13.04 7.76 -0.26
CA ALA A 26 -13.75 6.58 -0.74
C ALA A 26 -12.79 5.63 -1.46
N ILE A 27 -12.76 4.36 -1.03
CA ILE A 27 -12.02 3.31 -1.75
C ILE A 27 -13.01 2.58 -2.65
N HIS A 28 -12.92 2.86 -3.95
CA HIS A 28 -13.76 2.21 -4.95
C HIS A 28 -13.41 0.73 -5.09
N HIS A 29 -14.43 -0.10 -5.36
CA HIS A 29 -14.31 -1.55 -5.50
C HIS A 29 -13.22 -1.99 -6.49
N GLU A 30 -13.03 -1.25 -7.59
CA GLU A 30 -11.97 -1.51 -8.57
C GLU A 30 -10.54 -1.46 -7.99
N PHE A 31 -10.34 -0.79 -6.85
CA PHE A 31 -9.08 -0.74 -6.14
C PHE A 31 -8.97 -1.78 -5.01
N THR A 32 -10.06 -2.49 -4.71
CA THR A 32 -10.08 -3.53 -3.68
C THR A 32 -9.86 -4.94 -4.24
N ILE A 33 -9.76 -5.07 -5.57
CA ILE A 33 -9.56 -6.34 -6.27
C ILE A 33 -8.33 -6.31 -7.18
N THR A 34 -7.70 -7.46 -7.39
CA THR A 34 -6.61 -7.60 -8.37
C THR A 34 -7.15 -7.74 -9.80
N ALA A 35 -6.27 -7.66 -10.80
CA ALA A 35 -6.63 -7.97 -12.19
C ALA A 35 -7.10 -9.42 -12.41
N LYS A 36 -6.93 -10.30 -11.43
CA LYS A 36 -7.43 -11.68 -11.42
C LYS A 36 -8.68 -11.83 -10.54
N GLU A 37 -9.31 -10.73 -10.16
CA GLU A 37 -10.52 -10.69 -9.33
C GLU A 37 -10.34 -11.26 -7.91
N GLU A 38 -9.10 -11.28 -7.41
CA GLU A 38 -8.80 -11.70 -6.04
C GLU A 38 -8.95 -10.51 -5.08
N ASN A 39 -9.39 -10.76 -3.84
CA ASN A 39 -9.45 -9.71 -2.83
C ASN A 39 -8.05 -9.13 -2.57
N PHE A 40 -7.93 -7.81 -2.68
CA PHE A 40 -6.69 -7.07 -2.54
C PHE A 40 -6.68 -6.11 -1.35
N LEU A 41 -7.83 -5.57 -0.94
CA LEU A 41 -7.94 -4.82 0.31
C LEU A 41 -8.23 -5.81 1.45
N LEU A 42 -7.21 -6.11 2.26
CA LEU A 42 -7.32 -7.08 3.35
C LEU A 42 -7.88 -6.46 4.63
N TYR A 43 -7.64 -5.17 4.85
CA TYR A 43 -8.09 -4.48 6.06
C TYR A 43 -8.29 -2.99 5.80
N ASP A 44 -9.34 -2.44 6.41
CA ASP A 44 -9.65 -1.02 6.49
C ASP A 44 -10.19 -0.71 7.89
N SER A 45 -9.48 0.15 8.63
CA SER A 45 -9.91 0.55 9.98
C SER A 45 -11.06 1.56 10.00
N GLY A 46 -11.50 2.07 8.84
CA GLY A 46 -12.54 3.08 8.73
C GLY A 46 -12.03 4.53 8.81
N PRO A 47 -12.91 5.53 8.56
CA PRO A 47 -12.56 6.94 8.31
C PRO A 47 -12.25 7.77 9.57
N GLU A 48 -11.86 7.13 10.67
CA GLU A 48 -11.50 7.77 11.93
C GLU A 48 -10.27 8.72 11.78
N LEU A 49 -9.89 9.42 12.86
CA LEU A 49 -8.75 10.36 12.87
C LEU A 49 -7.44 9.78 12.31
N THR A 50 -7.27 8.47 12.44
CA THR A 50 -6.21 7.68 11.83
C THR A 50 -6.83 6.49 11.11
N ARG A 51 -6.60 6.36 9.81
CA ARG A 51 -7.09 5.23 9.01
C ARG A 51 -5.94 4.38 8.52
N ILE A 52 -6.03 3.07 8.71
CA ILE A 52 -5.05 2.10 8.24
C ILE A 52 -5.69 1.25 7.16
N LEU A 53 -5.07 1.25 5.98
CA LEU A 53 -5.44 0.36 4.88
C LEU A 53 -4.31 -0.66 4.68
N ILE A 54 -4.65 -1.94 4.62
CA ILE A 54 -3.69 -3.01 4.31
C ILE A 54 -4.09 -3.65 2.99
N PHE A 55 -3.20 -3.53 2.01
CA PHE A 55 -3.35 -4.14 0.71
C PHE A 55 -2.41 -5.33 0.55
N GLY A 56 -2.90 -6.36 -0.12
CA GLY A 56 -2.22 -7.61 -0.38
C GLY A 56 -3.24 -8.70 -0.71
N THR A 57 -2.76 -9.90 -1.01
CA THR A 57 -3.62 -11.06 -1.24
C THR A 57 -3.44 -12.08 -0.13
N GLN A 58 -4.36 -13.04 -0.02
CA GLN A 58 -4.19 -14.18 0.87
C GLN A 58 -2.86 -14.91 0.63
N LYS A 59 -2.48 -15.07 -0.64
CA LYS A 59 -1.18 -15.64 -1.04
C LYS A 59 0.01 -14.81 -0.56
N ASN A 60 -0.12 -13.48 -0.50
CA ASN A 60 0.92 -12.64 0.09
C ASN A 60 1.07 -12.90 1.59
N CYS A 61 -0.04 -13.08 2.32
CA CYS A 61 0.00 -13.44 3.74
C CYS A 61 0.66 -14.81 3.95
N GLU A 62 0.35 -15.80 3.10
CA GLU A 62 1.01 -17.11 3.13
C GLU A 62 2.51 -17.01 2.86
N MET A 63 2.96 -16.10 1.99
CA MET A 63 4.39 -15.88 1.77
C MET A 63 5.10 -15.28 2.99
N LEU A 64 4.38 -14.54 3.83
CA LEU A 64 4.90 -13.96 5.06
C LEU A 64 4.98 -14.94 6.22
N THR A 65 4.48 -16.17 6.09
CA THR A 65 4.75 -17.22 7.07
C THR A 65 6.19 -17.74 7.00
N SER A 66 7.02 -17.22 6.08
CA SER A 66 8.45 -17.52 6.02
C SER A 66 9.21 -16.91 7.21
N ASN A 67 10.37 -17.47 7.53
CA ASN A 67 11.15 -17.07 8.71
C ASN A 67 11.75 -15.65 8.64
N ILE A 68 11.83 -15.06 7.44
CA ILE A 68 12.50 -13.77 7.23
C ILE A 68 11.56 -12.82 6.47
N TRP A 69 11.12 -11.79 7.17
CA TRP A 69 10.39 -10.66 6.60
C TRP A 69 11.13 -9.36 6.92
N LEU A 70 11.02 -8.40 5.99
CA LEU A 70 11.58 -7.06 6.12
C LEU A 70 10.45 -6.05 5.98
N ALA A 71 10.50 -4.98 6.77
CA ALA A 71 9.57 -3.87 6.65
C ALA A 71 10.35 -2.58 6.32
N ASP A 72 9.87 -1.83 5.33
CA ASP A 72 10.37 -0.51 4.99
C ASP A 72 9.23 0.51 5.07
N GLY A 73 9.54 1.73 5.51
CA GLY A 73 8.59 2.80 5.72
C GLY A 73 9.07 4.09 5.06
N THR A 74 8.28 4.64 4.14
CA THR A 74 8.63 5.86 3.41
C THR A 74 7.82 7.06 3.90
N PHE A 75 8.50 8.07 4.44
CA PHE A 75 7.88 9.31 4.95
C PHE A 75 7.86 10.46 3.92
N LYS A 76 8.87 10.54 3.04
CA LYS A 76 9.15 11.75 2.23
C LYS A 76 8.30 11.92 0.97
N THR A 77 7.50 10.93 0.57
CA THR A 77 6.75 10.94 -0.71
C THR A 77 5.26 10.69 -0.54
N ALA A 78 4.75 10.68 0.69
CA ALA A 78 3.37 10.33 0.98
C ALA A 78 2.43 11.52 0.67
N PRO A 79 1.35 11.31 -0.11
CA PRO A 79 0.29 12.30 -0.40
C PRO A 79 -0.25 13.04 0.83
N GLN A 80 -1.02 14.11 0.64
CA GLN A 80 -1.48 14.98 1.72
C GLN A 80 -2.21 14.24 2.85
N LEU A 81 -2.99 13.21 2.56
CA LEU A 81 -3.70 12.41 3.56
C LEU A 81 -2.94 11.16 4.03
N LEU A 82 -1.74 10.89 3.50
CA LEU A 82 -0.92 9.75 3.86
C LEU A 82 0.23 10.19 4.73
N ALA A 83 0.22 9.83 6.01
CA ALA A 83 1.35 10.06 6.90
C ALA A 83 2.55 9.18 6.51
N GLN A 84 2.27 7.92 6.16
CA GLN A 84 3.31 6.96 5.83
C GLN A 84 2.80 5.83 4.94
N VAL A 85 3.68 5.34 4.06
CA VAL A 85 3.48 4.10 3.31
C VAL A 85 4.51 3.10 3.81
N TYR A 86 4.05 1.94 4.30
CA TYR A 86 4.91 0.82 4.64
C TYR A 86 4.77 -0.31 3.63
N THR A 87 5.85 -1.05 3.44
CA THR A 87 5.88 -2.25 2.61
C THR A 87 6.52 -3.39 3.40
N ILE A 88 5.80 -4.50 3.51
CA ILE A 88 6.31 -5.73 4.12
C ILE A 88 6.74 -6.66 2.99
N HIS A 89 7.98 -7.12 3.05
CA HIS A 89 8.58 -8.00 2.07
C HIS A 89 8.84 -9.37 2.69
N ALA A 90 8.57 -10.42 1.92
CA ALA A 90 9.01 -11.77 2.24
C ALA A 90 10.30 -12.08 1.48
N LEU A 91 11.26 -12.72 2.15
CA LEU A 91 12.40 -13.33 1.47
C LEU A 91 12.00 -14.72 0.97
N ARG A 92 12.06 -14.94 -0.34
CA ARG A 92 11.72 -16.21 -0.99
C ARG A 92 12.88 -16.68 -1.85
N GLY A 93 13.45 -17.84 -1.54
CA GLY A 93 14.61 -18.39 -2.23
C GLY A 93 14.67 -19.91 -2.14
N GLY A 94 15.76 -20.48 -2.64
CA GLY A 94 16.04 -21.90 -2.55
C GLY A 94 16.46 -22.30 -1.13
N LEU A 95 17.30 -23.32 -1.03
CA LEU A 95 17.78 -23.81 0.27
C LEU A 95 18.60 -22.76 1.04
N ASN A 96 19.14 -21.74 0.36
CA ASN A 96 19.96 -20.68 0.94
C ASN A 96 19.42 -19.27 0.62
N PRO A 97 18.28 -18.84 1.21
CA PRO A 97 17.61 -17.59 0.86
C PRO A 97 18.47 -16.33 0.99
N LEU A 98 19.55 -16.37 1.79
CA LEU A 98 20.48 -15.25 1.94
C LEU A 98 21.42 -15.08 0.72
N GLN A 99 21.62 -16.12 -0.08
CA GLN A 99 22.44 -16.08 -1.29
C GLN A 99 21.60 -16.01 -2.57
N ASP A 100 20.48 -16.73 -2.62
CA ASP A 100 19.67 -16.90 -3.83
C ASP A 100 18.22 -16.40 -3.67
N GLY A 101 17.91 -15.75 -2.54
CA GLY A 101 16.57 -15.26 -2.26
C GLY A 101 16.21 -13.98 -3.00
N HIS A 102 14.94 -13.89 -3.34
CA HIS A 102 14.29 -12.71 -3.86
C HIS A 102 13.43 -12.08 -2.77
N LEU A 103 13.61 -10.78 -2.54
CA LEU A 103 12.73 -9.99 -1.70
C LEU A 103 11.49 -9.60 -2.51
N LEU A 104 10.34 -10.08 -2.07
CA LEU A 104 9.06 -9.83 -2.74
C LEU A 104 8.17 -8.96 -1.86
N PRO A 105 7.69 -7.79 -2.35
CA PRO A 105 6.71 -7.02 -1.61
C PRO A 105 5.41 -7.83 -1.50
N CYS A 106 4.97 -8.03 -0.27
CA CYS A 106 3.80 -8.85 0.04
C CYS A 106 2.63 -7.99 0.51
N LEU A 107 2.86 -7.08 1.45
CA LEU A 107 1.80 -6.19 1.96
C LEU A 107 2.20 -4.74 1.78
N PHE A 108 1.21 -3.92 1.42
CA PHE A 108 1.32 -2.46 1.37
C PHE A 108 0.39 -1.88 2.42
N ILE A 109 0.95 -1.15 3.38
CA ILE A 109 0.18 -0.57 4.48
C ILE A 109 0.19 0.94 4.30
N LEU A 110 -0.99 1.54 4.18
CA LEU A 110 -1.16 2.98 4.12
C LEU A 110 -1.64 3.46 5.49
N HIS A 111 -0.83 4.29 6.12
CA HIS A 111 -1.23 5.02 7.32
C HIS A 111 -1.70 6.41 6.91
N CYS A 112 -3.01 6.61 6.99
CA CYS A 112 -3.69 7.83 6.59
C CYS A 112 -3.97 8.70 7.83
N VAL A 113 -3.54 9.96 7.78
CA VAL A 113 -3.74 10.95 8.85
C VAL A 113 -4.03 12.30 8.20
N ASN A 114 -4.94 13.07 8.80
CA ASN A 114 -5.20 14.43 8.34
C ASN A 114 -4.02 15.36 8.73
N LYS A 115 -3.18 15.70 7.76
CA LYS A 115 -1.99 16.55 7.99
C LYS A 115 -2.33 18.00 8.34
N SER A 116 -3.57 18.45 8.10
CA SER A 116 -3.98 19.83 8.43
C SER A 116 -4.06 20.13 9.94
N ILE A 117 -3.93 19.11 10.79
CA ILE A 117 -4.04 19.26 12.26
C ILE A 117 -2.65 19.39 12.93
N HIS A 118 -1.56 19.11 12.21
CA HIS A 118 -0.19 19.25 12.74
C HIS A 118 0.62 20.25 11.91
N THR A 119 0.30 21.52 12.09
CA THR A 119 1.26 22.60 11.87
C THR A 119 2.12 22.68 13.12
N PHE A 120 3.37 22.22 13.05
CA PHE A 120 4.42 22.61 13.99
C PHE A 120 5.47 23.42 13.21
#